data_AF-A0A4Q3KSG8-F1
#
_entry.id   AF-A0A4Q3KSG8-F1
#
_cell.length_a   1.000
_cell.length_b   1.000
_cell.length_c   1.000
_cell.angle_alpha   90.00
_cell.angle_beta   90.00
_cell.angle_gamma   90.00
#
_symmetry.space_group_name_H-M   'P 1'
#
loop_
_entity.id
_entity.type
_entity.pdbx_description
1 polymer ?
#
loop_
_entity_poly.entity_id
_entity_poly.type
_entity_poly.pdbx_seq_one_letter_code
_entity_poly.pdbx_strand_id
1 'polypeptide(L)'
;MTHGLIRIHGARQHNLKDIDLDIRTGELTVVTGPSGSGKSSLVFDTLYAEGQRRYVETFSAYARQFLDRMDKPAVDKVEGVPPAIAIDQTNPVRSSRSTVGTMTELNDHLKLLFARAGQLFDQQTAQPVRHDSPETIYAELARRAADAGDPRIVLTFPVELPANTSPEQVEQWLSASGFTKVQAEREVATPTGPRKLLDVVADRFRLGNTEK
;
A
#
# COMPACT_ATOMS: atom_id res chain seq x y z
N MET A 1 -6.05 -32.11 25.79
CA MET A 1 -4.99 -31.16 25.39
C MET A 1 -3.84 -31.34 26.36
N THR A 2 -2.62 -31.58 25.89
CA THR A 2 -1.46 -31.75 26.77
C THR A 2 -1.14 -30.40 27.42
N HIS A 3 -1.44 -30.26 28.70
CA HIS A 3 -1.07 -29.08 29.49
C HIS A 3 0.45 -29.01 29.61
N GLY A 4 1.09 -28.12 28.85
CA GLY A 4 2.52 -27.86 28.97
C GLY A 4 2.81 -26.94 30.16
N LEU A 5 4.01 -27.05 30.74
CA LEU A 5 4.51 -26.16 31.79
C LEU A 5 5.66 -25.33 31.22
N ILE A 6 5.61 -24.02 31.47
CA ILE A 6 6.76 -23.13 31.33
C ILE A 6 7.47 -23.13 32.69
N ARG A 7 8.72 -23.58 32.73
CA ARG A 7 9.52 -23.57 33.96
C ARG A 7 10.57 -22.48 33.88
N ILE A 8 10.61 -21.61 34.87
CA ILE A 8 11.60 -20.53 34.97
C ILE A 8 12.42 -20.82 36.23
N HIS A 9 13.73 -20.92 36.06
CA HIS A 9 14.67 -21.16 37.15
C HIS A 9 15.71 -20.05 37.25
N GLY A 10 15.92 -19.54 38.46
CA GLY A 10 16.93 -18.55 38.80
C GLY A 10 16.74 -17.22 38.09
N ALA A 11 15.51 -16.70 38.01
CA ALA A 11 15.27 -15.41 37.37
C ALA A 11 15.76 -14.24 38.23
N ARG A 12 16.69 -13.45 37.69
CA ARG A 12 17.41 -12.35 38.36
C ARG A 12 17.39 -11.05 37.56
N GLN A 13 16.56 -10.97 36.52
CA GLN A 13 16.45 -9.77 35.69
C GLN A 13 16.00 -8.57 36.55
N HIS A 14 16.73 -7.45 36.44
CA HIS A 14 16.54 -6.24 37.24
C HIS A 14 16.52 -6.49 38.76
N ASN A 15 15.34 -6.43 39.39
CA ASN A 15 15.17 -6.56 40.83
C ASN A 15 14.62 -7.92 41.27
N LEU A 16 14.45 -8.87 40.35
CA LEU A 16 14.09 -10.25 40.69
C LEU A 16 15.16 -10.89 41.57
N LYS A 17 14.71 -11.67 42.57
CA LYS A 17 15.55 -12.20 43.65
C LYS A 17 15.79 -13.70 43.48
N ASP A 18 16.32 -14.08 42.32
CA ASP A 18 16.66 -15.46 42.00
C ASP A 18 15.47 -16.41 42.14
N ILE A 19 14.37 -16.06 41.48
CA ILE A 19 13.09 -16.74 41.67
C ILE A 19 12.93 -17.93 40.71
N ASP A 20 12.33 -18.99 41.25
CA ASP A 20 11.87 -20.15 40.50
C ASP A 20 10.35 -20.15 40.44
N LEU A 21 9.77 -20.41 39.26
CA LEU A 21 8.32 -20.55 39.11
C LEU A 21 7.91 -21.37 37.88
N ASP A 22 6.76 -22.02 38.00
CA ASP A 22 6.13 -22.79 36.94
C ASP A 22 4.82 -22.12 36.49
N ILE A 23 4.65 -21.90 35.19
CA ILE A 23 3.43 -21.35 34.57
C ILE A 23 2.78 -22.42 33.72
N ARG A 24 1.47 -22.66 33.90
CA ARG A 24 0.72 -23.57 33.05
C ARG A 24 0.37 -22.91 31.72
N THR A 25 0.62 -23.62 30.64
CA THR A 25 0.19 -23.20 29.29
C THR A 25 -1.29 -23.53 29.07
N GLY A 26 -1.94 -22.77 28.19
CA GLY A 26 -3.37 -22.93 27.89
C GLY A 26 -4.31 -22.37 28.95
N GLU A 27 -3.78 -21.68 29.97
CA GLU A 27 -4.54 -21.02 31.02
C GLU A 27 -4.27 -19.49 30.99
N LEU A 28 -5.26 -18.70 31.39
CA LEU A 28 -5.07 -17.26 31.61
C LEU A 28 -4.32 -17.06 32.93
N THR A 29 -3.01 -16.82 32.84
CA THR A 29 -2.18 -16.49 34.01
C THR A 29 -2.12 -14.97 34.19
N VAL A 30 -2.48 -14.49 35.38
CA VAL A 30 -2.41 -13.07 35.73
C VAL A 30 -1.30 -12.84 36.76
N VAL A 31 -0.32 -12.00 36.42
CA VAL A 31 0.75 -11.59 37.34
C VAL A 31 0.37 -10.26 37.99
N THR A 32 0.26 -10.24 39.32
CA THR A 32 -0.16 -9.07 40.09
C THR A 32 0.82 -8.74 41.22
N GLY A 33 0.73 -7.53 41.78
CA GLY A 33 1.62 -7.03 42.82
C GLY A 33 1.85 -5.51 42.76
N PRO A 34 2.43 -4.90 43.82
CA PRO A 34 2.64 -3.46 43.92
C PRO A 34 3.57 -2.93 42.82
N SER A 35 3.51 -1.63 42.53
CA SER A 35 4.42 -1.00 41.56
C SER A 35 5.89 -1.27 41.92
N GLY A 36 6.72 -1.60 40.93
CA GLY A 36 8.12 -1.96 41.16
C GLY A 36 8.38 -3.37 41.72
N SER A 37 7.37 -4.22 41.90
CA SER A 37 7.57 -5.59 42.43
C SER A 37 8.26 -6.58 41.49
N GLY A 38 8.72 -6.15 40.30
CA GLY A 38 9.38 -7.02 39.32
C GLY A 38 8.44 -7.72 38.32
N LYS A 39 7.16 -7.37 38.26
CA LYS A 39 6.20 -7.98 37.30
C LYS A 39 6.65 -7.84 35.85
N SER A 40 6.98 -6.61 35.43
CA SER A 40 7.44 -6.36 34.07
C SER A 40 8.77 -7.05 33.79
N SER A 41 9.65 -7.09 34.79
CA SER A 41 10.94 -7.79 34.69
C SER A 41 10.76 -9.30 34.50
N LEU A 42 9.74 -9.88 35.11
CA LEU A 42 9.41 -11.29 34.89
C LEU A 42 8.72 -11.52 33.54
N VAL A 43 7.69 -10.75 33.21
CA VAL A 43 6.84 -11.01 32.03
C VAL A 43 7.49 -10.54 30.73
N PHE A 44 7.96 -9.30 30.67
CA PHE A 44 8.52 -8.70 29.46
C PHE A 44 10.03 -8.97 29.37
N ASP A 45 10.78 -8.62 30.42
CA ASP A 45 12.24 -8.64 30.33
C ASP A 45 12.82 -10.06 30.49
N THR A 46 12.06 -11.05 30.98
CA THR A 46 12.51 -12.44 31.12
C THR A 46 11.76 -13.39 30.19
N LEU A 47 10.44 -13.56 30.39
CA LEU A 47 9.67 -14.57 29.68
C LEU A 47 9.50 -14.25 28.19
N TYR A 48 9.04 -13.03 27.87
CA TYR A 48 8.89 -12.58 26.49
C TYR A 48 10.25 -12.52 25.78
N ALA A 49 11.28 -11.96 26.43
CA ALA A 49 12.63 -11.92 25.88
C ALA A 49 13.16 -13.31 25.50
N GLU A 50 13.02 -14.32 26.37
CA GLU A 50 13.41 -15.70 26.05
C GLU A 50 12.57 -16.30 24.92
N GLY A 51 11.26 -16.08 24.93
CA GLY A 51 10.36 -16.58 23.89
C GLY A 51 10.69 -16.01 22.50
N GLN A 52 10.88 -14.69 22.41
CA GLN A 52 11.27 -14.02 21.17
C GLN A 52 12.68 -14.46 20.73
N ARG A 53 13.67 -14.48 21.63
CA ARG A 53 15.05 -14.89 21.31
C ARG A 53 15.09 -16.30 20.73
N ARG A 54 14.43 -17.27 21.37
CA ARG A 54 14.39 -18.66 20.87
C ARG A 54 13.65 -18.79 19.56
N TYR A 55 12.57 -18.04 19.37
CA TYR A 55 11.85 -18.03 18.09
C TYR A 55 12.74 -17.52 16.96
N VAL A 56 13.43 -16.39 17.16
CA VAL A 56 14.40 -15.83 16.20
C VAL A 56 15.55 -16.81 15.91
N GLU A 57 15.99 -17.58 16.90
CA GLU A 57 17.02 -18.61 16.73
C GLU A 57 16.60 -19.77 15.82
N THR A 58 15.29 -19.98 15.56
CA THR A 58 14.84 -21.01 14.62
C THR A 58 15.00 -20.61 13.15
N PHE A 59 15.18 -19.32 12.86
CA PHE A 59 15.36 -18.83 11.48
C PHE A 59 16.78 -19.06 10.95
N SER A 60 16.94 -18.96 9.63
CA SER A 60 18.24 -19.08 8.97
C SER A 60 19.22 -18.00 9.43
N ALA A 61 20.53 -18.29 9.36
CA ALA A 61 21.58 -17.35 9.75
C ALA A 61 21.47 -16.00 9.02
N TYR A 62 21.03 -16.01 7.76
CA TYR A 62 20.78 -14.80 6.96
C TYR A 62 19.57 -14.01 7.48
N ALA A 63 18.44 -14.68 7.72
CA ALA A 63 17.23 -14.02 8.21
C ALA A 63 17.44 -13.36 9.59
N ARG A 64 18.25 -13.97 10.47
CA ARG A 64 18.60 -13.40 11.78
C ARG A 64 19.33 -12.05 11.71
N GLN A 65 19.95 -11.69 10.58
CA GLN A 65 20.62 -10.39 10.42
C GLN A 65 19.62 -9.21 10.39
N PHE A 66 18.36 -9.47 10.03
CA PHE A 66 17.32 -8.45 9.87
C PHE A 66 16.30 -8.45 11.01
N LEU A 67 16.48 -9.31 12.02
CA LEU A 67 15.58 -9.44 13.15
C LEU A 67 16.22 -8.83 14.40
N ASP A 68 15.44 -8.08 15.15
CA ASP A 68 15.86 -7.58 16.45
C ASP A 68 16.15 -8.76 17.39
N ARG A 69 17.42 -8.86 17.78
CA ARG A 69 17.87 -9.84 18.76
C ARG A 69 17.67 -9.23 20.14
N MET A 70 16.74 -9.79 20.91
CA MET A 70 16.67 -9.48 22.33
C MET A 70 17.88 -10.06 23.04
N ASP A 71 18.41 -9.31 23.99
CA ASP A 71 19.47 -9.79 24.88
C ASP A 71 18.99 -11.01 25.66
N LYS A 72 19.91 -11.93 25.95
CA LYS A 72 19.61 -13.05 26.82
C LYS A 72 19.36 -12.52 28.24
N PRO A 73 18.17 -12.73 28.82
CA PRO A 73 17.87 -12.24 30.16
C PRO A 73 18.67 -12.97 31.23
N ALA A 74 18.81 -12.32 32.39
CA ALA A 74 19.47 -12.90 33.55
C ALA A 74 18.59 -13.99 34.20
N VAL A 75 18.66 -15.20 33.67
CA VAL A 75 17.95 -16.40 34.13
C VAL A 75 18.82 -17.63 33.92
N ASP A 76 18.77 -18.61 34.82
CA ASP A 76 19.55 -19.84 34.66
C ASP A 76 18.97 -20.73 33.57
N LYS A 77 17.66 -20.96 33.63
CA LYS A 77 16.97 -21.81 32.66
C LYS A 77 15.52 -21.39 32.49
N VAL A 78 15.06 -21.42 31.25
CA VAL A 78 13.64 -21.40 30.91
C VAL A 78 13.32 -22.63 30.07
N GLU A 79 12.30 -23.40 30.43
CA GLU A 79 11.85 -24.57 29.67
C GLU A 79 10.41 -24.39 29.22
N GLY A 80 10.04 -24.99 28.08
CA GLY A 80 8.65 -25.02 27.63
C GLY A 80 8.07 -23.67 27.16
N VAL A 81 8.89 -22.62 27.03
CA VAL A 81 8.45 -21.31 26.54
C VAL A 81 8.12 -21.37 25.03
N PRO A 82 6.88 -21.07 24.62
CA PRO A 82 6.51 -20.97 23.21
C PRO A 82 6.98 -19.64 22.59
N PRO A 83 6.88 -19.47 21.25
CA PRO A 83 7.00 -18.15 20.63
C PRO A 83 6.05 -17.16 21.30
N ALA A 84 6.59 -16.00 21.71
CA ALA A 84 5.87 -15.03 22.51
C ALA A 84 5.61 -13.74 21.72
N ILE A 85 4.46 -13.11 21.97
CA ILE A 85 4.09 -11.79 21.45
C ILE A 85 3.80 -10.90 22.65
N ALA A 86 4.49 -9.78 22.77
CA ALA A 86 4.20 -8.76 23.76
C ALA A 86 3.21 -7.75 23.17
N ILE A 87 2.17 -7.45 23.94
CA ILE A 87 1.25 -6.35 23.67
C ILE A 87 1.41 -5.38 24.83
N ASP A 88 2.10 -4.28 24.58
CA ASP A 88 2.31 -3.21 25.56
C ASP A 88 1.46 -1.98 25.24
N GLN A 89 1.42 -1.03 26.17
CA GLN A 89 0.70 0.24 25.99
C GLN A 89 1.61 1.32 25.42
N THR A 90 2.45 1.00 24.43
CA THR A 90 3.18 2.04 23.71
C THR A 90 2.27 2.70 22.67
N ASN A 91 2.32 4.03 22.55
CA ASN A 91 1.67 4.75 21.45
C ASN A 91 2.60 4.69 20.23
N PRO A 92 2.41 3.79 19.26
CA PRO A 92 3.40 3.55 18.22
C PRO A 92 3.23 4.53 17.04
N VAL A 93 2.15 5.32 17.02
CA VAL A 93 1.78 6.18 15.90
C VAL A 93 2.69 7.41 15.87
N ARG A 94 3.78 7.29 15.10
CA ARG A 94 4.75 8.37 14.87
C ARG A 94 4.49 9.18 13.59
N SER A 95 3.53 8.76 12.75
CA SER A 95 3.28 9.35 11.43
C SER A 95 1.84 9.80 11.26
N SER A 96 1.67 11.01 10.71
CA SER A 96 0.37 11.59 10.36
C SER A 96 -0.37 10.82 9.25
N ARG A 97 0.32 9.91 8.54
CA ARG A 97 -0.29 9.06 7.50
C ARG A 97 -0.87 7.75 8.04
N SER A 98 -0.62 7.41 9.31
CA SER A 98 -1.17 6.21 9.92
C SER A 98 -2.50 6.52 10.59
N THR A 99 -3.51 5.71 10.30
CA THR A 99 -4.85 5.79 10.87
C THR A 99 -5.23 4.45 11.49
N VAL A 100 -6.34 4.39 12.23
CA VAL A 100 -6.87 3.11 12.72
C VAL A 100 -7.10 2.12 11.58
N GLY A 101 -7.60 2.60 10.43
CA GLY A 101 -7.83 1.76 9.27
C GLY A 101 -6.57 1.17 8.65
N THR A 102 -5.43 1.88 8.72
CA THR A 102 -4.15 1.32 8.24
C THR A 102 -3.50 0.41 9.26
N MET A 103 -3.62 0.69 10.56
CA MET A 103 -3.06 -0.17 11.63
C MET A 103 -3.77 -1.51 11.75
N THR A 104 -5.06 -1.55 11.42
CA THR A 104 -5.89 -2.77 11.46
C THR A 104 -6.03 -3.44 10.10
N GLU A 105 -5.33 -2.93 9.07
CA GLU A 105 -5.43 -3.39 7.67
C GLU A 105 -6.84 -3.30 7.05
N LEU A 106 -7.84 -2.77 7.78
CA LEU A 106 -9.20 -2.56 7.28
C LEU A 106 -9.21 -1.70 6.02
N ASN A 107 -8.33 -0.71 5.92
CA ASN A 107 -8.23 0.12 4.73
C ASN A 107 -7.83 -0.69 3.50
N ASP A 108 -7.02 -1.73 3.64
CA ASP A 108 -6.60 -2.56 2.50
C ASP A 108 -7.74 -3.47 2.04
N HIS A 109 -8.56 -3.98 2.98
CA HIS A 109 -9.81 -4.64 2.64
C HIS A 109 -10.81 -3.70 1.96
N LEU A 110 -10.92 -2.45 2.42
CA LEU A 110 -11.78 -1.46 1.79
C LEU A 110 -11.30 -1.09 0.39
N LYS A 111 -9.99 -0.93 0.16
CA LYS A 111 -9.43 -0.71 -1.19
C LYS A 111 -9.82 -1.85 -2.13
N LEU A 112 -9.70 -3.10 -1.69
CA LEU A 112 -10.11 -4.25 -2.48
C LEU A 112 -11.62 -4.25 -2.76
N LEU A 113 -12.43 -3.93 -1.75
CA LEU A 113 -13.88 -3.82 -1.90
C LEU A 113 -14.24 -2.77 -2.97
N PHE A 114 -13.71 -1.55 -2.86
CA PHE A 114 -13.97 -0.49 -3.82
C PHE A 114 -13.42 -0.79 -5.22
N ALA A 115 -12.24 -1.43 -5.32
CA ALA A 115 -11.68 -1.81 -6.61
C ALA A 115 -12.51 -2.90 -7.33
N ARG A 116 -13.18 -3.79 -6.58
CA ARG A 116 -13.94 -4.92 -7.14
C ARG A 116 -15.43 -4.65 -7.30
N ALA A 117 -16.02 -3.89 -6.38
CA ALA A 117 -17.46 -3.66 -6.29
C ALA A 117 -17.85 -2.18 -6.41
N GLY A 118 -16.88 -1.27 -6.49
CA GLY A 118 -17.14 0.15 -6.68
C GLY A 118 -17.75 0.44 -8.05
N GLN A 119 -18.84 1.19 -8.05
CA GLN A 119 -19.40 1.77 -9.27
C GLN A 119 -18.80 3.16 -9.47
N LEU A 120 -18.26 3.40 -10.65
CA LEU A 120 -17.63 4.67 -11.01
C LEU A 120 -18.68 5.63 -11.57
N PHE A 121 -18.64 6.88 -11.11
CA PHE A 121 -19.49 7.96 -11.60
C PHE A 121 -18.63 9.17 -11.96
N ASP A 122 -18.99 9.85 -13.04
CA ASP A 122 -18.35 11.10 -13.43
C ASP A 122 -18.64 12.21 -12.41
N GLN A 123 -17.62 13.00 -12.06
CA GLN A 123 -17.71 13.98 -10.99
C GLN A 123 -18.62 15.18 -11.34
N GLN A 124 -18.72 15.54 -12.62
CA GLN A 124 -19.47 16.73 -13.04
C GLN A 124 -20.92 16.40 -13.39
N THR A 125 -21.11 15.27 -14.07
CA THR A 125 -22.41 14.86 -14.64
C THR A 125 -23.13 13.81 -13.80
N ALA A 126 -22.46 13.18 -12.83
CA ALA A 126 -22.96 12.08 -12.02
C ALA A 126 -23.45 10.86 -12.83
N GLN A 127 -23.01 10.74 -14.09
CA GLN A 127 -23.36 9.60 -14.93
C GLN A 127 -22.44 8.40 -14.65
N PRO A 128 -22.93 7.15 -14.76
CA PRO A 128 -22.09 5.96 -14.61
C PRO A 128 -20.97 5.95 -15.65
N VAL A 129 -19.73 5.79 -15.19
CA VAL A 129 -18.57 5.58 -16.06
C VAL A 129 -18.66 4.18 -16.64
N ARG A 130 -18.46 4.07 -17.95
CA ARG A 130 -18.53 2.81 -18.68
C ARG A 130 -17.18 2.52 -19.29
N HIS A 131 -16.91 1.23 -19.51
CA HIS A 131 -15.76 0.84 -20.30
C HIS A 131 -16.05 1.10 -21.78
N ASP A 132 -15.20 1.86 -22.43
CA ASP A 132 -15.29 2.10 -23.86
C ASP A 132 -14.46 1.08 -24.66
N SER A 133 -15.02 0.70 -25.81
CA SER A 133 -14.38 -0.12 -26.84
C SER A 133 -14.32 0.70 -28.13
N PRO A 134 -13.45 0.36 -29.09
CA PRO A 134 -13.45 1.01 -30.40
C PRO A 134 -14.85 1.06 -31.03
N GLU A 135 -15.65 0.01 -30.86
CA GLU A 135 -17.01 -0.09 -31.38
C GLU A 135 -17.99 0.87 -30.68
N THR A 136 -17.93 0.98 -29.34
CA THR A 136 -18.80 1.90 -28.60
C THR A 136 -18.43 3.35 -28.87
N ILE A 137 -17.13 3.64 -29.00
CA ILE A 137 -16.62 4.96 -29.40
C ILE A 137 -17.13 5.31 -30.80
N TYR A 138 -16.99 4.41 -31.78
CA TYR A 138 -17.49 4.63 -33.14
C TYR A 138 -19.01 4.88 -33.13
N ALA A 139 -19.79 4.06 -32.42
CA ALA A 139 -21.24 4.20 -32.35
C ALA A 139 -21.66 5.56 -31.76
N GLU A 140 -20.99 6.00 -30.70
CA GLU A 140 -21.27 7.30 -30.08
C GLU A 140 -20.83 8.47 -30.97
N LEU A 141 -19.69 8.36 -31.66
CA LEU A 141 -19.26 9.34 -32.66
C LEU A 141 -20.27 9.44 -33.82
N ALA A 142 -20.79 8.30 -34.30
CA ALA A 142 -21.81 8.26 -35.35
C ALA A 142 -23.10 8.92 -34.94
N ARG A 143 -23.58 8.62 -33.74
CA ARG A 143 -24.76 9.26 -33.18
C ARG A 143 -24.59 10.78 -33.11
N ARG A 144 -23.47 11.25 -32.53
CA ARG A 144 -23.18 12.70 -32.40
C ARG A 144 -23.01 13.39 -33.75
N ALA A 145 -22.36 12.74 -34.72
CA ALA A 145 -22.17 13.29 -36.06
C ALA A 145 -23.51 13.43 -36.78
N ALA A 146 -24.39 12.42 -36.69
CA ALA A 146 -25.73 12.49 -37.27
C ALA A 146 -26.57 13.62 -36.64
N ASP A 147 -26.57 13.72 -35.30
CA ASP A 147 -27.27 14.78 -34.56
C ASP A 147 -26.78 16.19 -34.95
N ALA A 148 -25.51 16.32 -35.34
CA ALA A 148 -24.87 17.58 -35.75
C ALA A 148 -24.88 17.83 -37.27
N GLY A 149 -25.50 16.96 -38.09
CA GLY A 149 -25.58 17.12 -39.54
C GLY A 149 -24.30 16.75 -40.32
N ASP A 150 -23.62 15.68 -39.91
CA ASP A 150 -22.38 15.15 -40.50
C ASP A 150 -21.25 16.20 -40.65
N PRO A 151 -20.79 16.79 -39.53
CA PRO A 151 -19.73 17.78 -39.55
C PRO A 151 -18.39 17.15 -39.98
N ARG A 152 -17.46 18.00 -40.43
CA ARG A 152 -16.07 17.57 -40.64
C ARG A 152 -15.41 17.34 -39.27
N ILE A 153 -14.91 16.13 -39.05
CA ILE A 153 -14.21 15.72 -37.83
C ILE A 153 -12.70 15.86 -38.06
N VAL A 154 -11.99 16.31 -37.02
CA VAL A 154 -10.53 16.28 -36.94
C VAL A 154 -10.17 15.33 -35.80
N LEU A 155 -9.60 14.18 -36.13
CA LEU A 155 -9.12 13.23 -35.13
C LEU A 155 -7.72 13.65 -34.70
N THR A 156 -7.53 13.87 -33.40
CA THR A 156 -6.24 14.25 -32.83
C THR A 156 -5.80 13.27 -31.75
N PHE A 157 -4.49 13.26 -31.48
CA PHE A 157 -3.92 12.59 -30.32
C PHE A 157 -2.97 13.53 -29.57
N PRO A 158 -2.90 13.42 -28.23
CA PRO A 158 -2.06 14.28 -27.42
C PRO A 158 -0.58 13.89 -27.52
N VAL A 159 0.30 14.88 -27.69
CA VAL A 159 1.76 14.73 -27.58
C VAL A 159 2.29 15.69 -26.53
N GLU A 160 2.88 15.15 -25.47
CA GLU A 160 3.48 15.95 -24.39
C GLU A 160 4.80 16.57 -24.87
N LEU A 161 4.97 17.87 -24.58
CA LEU A 161 6.21 18.59 -24.84
C LEU A 161 7.14 18.50 -23.61
N PRO A 162 8.31 17.85 -23.70
CA PRO A 162 9.30 17.90 -22.64
C PRO A 162 9.83 19.34 -22.48
N ALA A 163 10.09 19.77 -21.24
CA ALA A 163 10.54 21.14 -20.94
C ALA A 163 11.85 21.55 -21.65
N ASN A 164 12.67 20.58 -22.07
CA ASN A 164 13.98 20.80 -22.68
C ASN A 164 13.99 20.65 -24.21
N THR A 165 12.82 20.44 -24.83
CA THR A 165 12.72 20.18 -26.27
C THR A 165 12.16 21.40 -26.98
N SER A 166 12.84 21.88 -28.01
CA SER A 166 12.33 23.02 -28.80
C SER A 166 11.13 22.58 -29.65
N PRO A 167 10.20 23.50 -29.97
CA PRO A 167 9.09 23.20 -30.88
C PRO A 167 9.56 22.60 -32.21
N GLU A 168 10.68 23.08 -32.74
CA GLU A 168 11.28 22.60 -34.01
C GLU A 168 11.71 21.13 -33.94
N GLN A 169 12.26 20.70 -32.80
CA GLN A 169 12.66 19.31 -32.57
C GLN A 169 11.44 18.39 -32.53
N VAL A 170 10.34 18.84 -31.93
CA VAL A 170 9.08 18.08 -31.90
C VAL A 170 8.45 18.03 -33.29
N GLU A 171 8.43 19.13 -34.04
CA GLU A 171 7.97 19.15 -35.43
C GLU A 171 8.78 18.20 -36.31
N GLN A 172 10.10 18.19 -36.20
CA GLN A 172 10.96 17.25 -36.93
C GLN A 172 10.63 15.80 -36.58
N TRP A 173 10.43 15.49 -35.29
CA TRP A 173 10.08 14.14 -34.84
C TRP A 173 8.70 13.69 -35.31
N LEU A 174 7.69 14.56 -35.23
CA LEU A 174 6.35 14.30 -35.74
C LEU A 174 6.37 14.10 -37.26
N SER A 175 7.11 14.95 -37.98
CA SER A 175 7.28 14.87 -39.44
C SER A 175 7.95 13.55 -39.84
N ALA A 176 9.00 13.13 -39.13
CA ALA A 176 9.64 11.83 -39.34
C ALA A 176 8.69 10.64 -39.10
N SER A 177 7.67 10.83 -38.26
CA SER A 177 6.61 9.84 -37.99
C SER A 177 5.39 9.98 -38.93
N GLY A 178 5.45 10.88 -39.91
CA GLY A 178 4.39 11.09 -40.91
C GLY A 178 3.30 12.10 -40.49
N PHE A 179 3.41 12.73 -39.33
CA PHE A 179 2.46 13.73 -38.84
C PHE A 179 2.97 15.14 -39.12
N THR A 180 2.23 15.90 -39.92
CA THR A 180 2.67 17.23 -40.40
C THR A 180 1.84 18.38 -39.86
N LYS A 181 0.80 18.10 -39.05
CA LYS A 181 -0.15 19.13 -38.62
C LYS A 181 -0.49 19.03 -37.15
N VAL A 182 -0.40 20.17 -36.48
CA VAL A 182 -0.88 20.39 -35.11
C VAL A 182 -2.17 21.20 -35.18
N GLN A 183 -3.20 20.77 -34.46
CA GLN A 183 -4.50 21.44 -34.41
C GLN A 183 -4.54 22.52 -33.33
N ALA A 184 -3.96 22.24 -32.17
CA ALA A 184 -3.95 23.14 -31.03
C ALA A 184 -2.77 22.84 -30.09
N GLU A 185 -2.37 23.84 -29.30
CA GLU A 185 -1.51 23.70 -28.13
C GLU A 185 -2.36 24.00 -26.88
N ARG A 186 -2.28 23.15 -25.87
CA ARG A 186 -3.01 23.30 -24.60
C ARG A 186 -2.06 23.14 -23.42
N GLU A 187 -2.34 23.86 -22.34
CA GLU A 187 -1.65 23.70 -21.06
C GLU A 187 -2.53 22.87 -20.13
N VAL A 188 -1.99 21.77 -19.61
CA VAL A 188 -2.72 20.85 -18.72
C VAL A 188 -2.02 20.81 -17.37
N ALA A 189 -2.82 21.00 -16.30
CA ALA A 189 -2.34 20.88 -14.94
C ALA A 189 -2.00 19.41 -14.63
N THR A 190 -0.75 19.14 -14.26
CA THR A 190 -0.35 17.84 -13.71
C THR A 190 0.06 17.99 -12.25
N PRO A 191 0.07 16.91 -11.45
CA PRO A 191 0.58 16.96 -10.08
C PRO A 191 2.03 17.46 -9.95
N THR A 192 2.81 17.37 -11.04
CA THR A 192 4.21 17.83 -11.12
C THR A 192 4.37 19.25 -11.67
N GLY A 193 3.27 19.97 -11.92
CA GLY A 193 3.27 21.29 -12.56
C GLY A 193 2.53 21.31 -13.92
N PRO A 194 2.30 22.48 -14.52
CA PRO A 194 1.67 22.57 -15.83
C PRO A 194 2.56 21.94 -16.91
N ARG A 195 1.95 21.21 -17.85
CA ARG A 195 2.62 20.67 -19.04
C ARG A 195 1.94 21.20 -20.30
N LYS A 196 2.75 21.45 -21.33
CA LYS A 196 2.26 21.77 -22.67
C LYS A 196 1.98 20.48 -23.44
N LEU A 197 0.84 20.46 -24.11
CA LEU A 197 0.34 19.36 -24.91
C LEU A 197 -0.01 19.86 -26.30
N LEU A 198 0.45 19.15 -27.33
CA LEU A 198 0.07 19.38 -28.71
C LEU A 198 -1.01 18.38 -29.12
N ASP A 199 -2.12 18.87 -29.66
CA ASP A 199 -3.13 18.03 -30.28
C ASP A 199 -2.75 17.81 -31.75
N VAL A 200 -2.02 16.73 -32.03
CA VAL A 200 -1.52 16.41 -33.37
C VAL A 200 -2.62 15.77 -34.19
N VAL A 201 -2.79 16.20 -35.44
CA VAL A 201 -3.83 15.68 -36.35
C VAL A 201 -3.43 14.31 -36.86
N ALA A 202 -4.21 13.29 -36.50
CA ALA A 202 -4.11 11.95 -37.09
C ALA A 202 -4.87 11.88 -38.42
N ASP A 203 -6.12 12.36 -38.46
CA ASP A 203 -6.95 12.29 -39.65
C ASP A 203 -8.06 13.36 -39.68
N ARG A 204 -8.67 13.57 -40.85
CA ARG A 204 -9.76 14.53 -41.09
C ARG A 204 -10.77 13.98 -42.08
N PHE A 205 -11.95 13.59 -41.59
CA PHE A 205 -12.99 12.95 -42.39
C PHE A 205 -14.39 13.48 -42.03
N ARG A 206 -15.38 13.07 -42.81
CA ARG A 206 -16.80 13.13 -42.44
C ARG A 206 -17.26 11.71 -42.21
N LEU A 207 -17.99 11.46 -41.13
CA LEU A 207 -18.29 10.09 -40.73
C LEU A 207 -19.29 9.43 -41.69
N GLY A 208 -20.15 10.21 -42.34
CA GLY A 208 -21.03 9.71 -43.41
C GLY A 208 -20.28 9.10 -44.61
N ASN A 209 -19.00 9.43 -44.79
CA ASN A 209 -18.17 8.94 -45.90
C ASN A 209 -17.14 7.88 -45.48
N THR A 210 -17.12 7.46 -44.21
CA THR A 210 -16.16 6.47 -43.72
C THR A 210 -16.78 5.09 -43.67
N GLU A 211 -16.02 4.09 -44.13
CA GLU A 211 -16.33 2.69 -43.87
C GLU A 211 -16.13 2.39 -42.37
N LYS A 212 -16.88 1.40 -41.87
CA LYS A 212 -16.81 0.97 -40.48
C LYS A 212 -15.60 0.07 -40.23
#